data_AF-X1N055-F1
#
_entry.id   AF-X1N055-F1
#
_cell.length_a   1.000
_cell.length_b   1.000
_cell.length_c   1.000
_cell.angle_alpha   90.00
_cell.angle_beta   90.00
_cell.angle_gamma   90.00
#
_symmetry.space_group_name_H-M   'P 1'
#
loop_
_entity.id
_entity.type
_entity.pdbx_description
1 polymer ?
#
loop_
_entity_poly.entity_id
_entity_poly.type
_entity_poly.pdbx_seq_one_letter_code
_entity_poly.pdbx_strand_id
1 'polypeptide(L)'
;MVVSGGAITSAKIKLSTESTYRDATYSGNIITGDSTFDDNGNPVCPENALQLSVDLSQNNTFTATVRVKQGFTGTIEDALDNMLKVTTGSIQIDQKHVDKQIEYLQDRIENEENRLTKREGRLIARFARLERNIALIQQQMGALGFAL
;
A
#
# COMPACT_ATOMS: atom_id res chain seq x y z
N MET A 1 -10.21 -25.58 -33.53
CA MET A 1 -11.17 -26.64 -33.16
C MET A 1 -11.57 -27.41 -34.41
N VAL A 2 -11.78 -28.72 -34.31
CA VAL A 2 -12.26 -29.57 -35.41
C VAL A 2 -13.61 -30.19 -35.04
N VAL A 3 -14.62 -29.94 -35.86
CA VAL A 3 -15.96 -30.55 -35.75
C VAL A 3 -16.15 -31.55 -36.89
N SER A 4 -16.51 -32.79 -36.55
CA SER A 4 -16.77 -33.85 -37.51
C SER A 4 -17.86 -34.77 -37.00
N GLY A 5 -18.76 -35.22 -37.88
CA GLY A 5 -19.87 -36.11 -37.51
C GLY A 5 -20.84 -35.52 -36.48
N GLY A 6 -20.95 -34.19 -36.41
CA GLY A 6 -21.79 -33.52 -35.42
C GLY A 6 -21.23 -33.56 -33.99
N ALA A 7 -19.93 -33.76 -33.83
CA ALA A 7 -19.24 -33.74 -32.53
C ALA A 7 -17.89 -33.01 -32.61
N ILE A 8 -17.46 -32.45 -31.49
CA ILE A 8 -16.11 -31.89 -31.34
C ILE A 8 -15.13 -33.06 -31.24
N THR A 9 -14.16 -33.10 -32.15
CA THR A 9 -13.12 -34.15 -32.18
C THR A 9 -11.79 -33.66 -31.58
N SER A 10 -11.55 -32.35 -31.62
CA SER A 10 -10.44 -31.72 -30.92
C SER A 10 -10.70 -30.23 -30.69
N ALA A 11 -10.31 -29.76 -29.51
CA ALA A 11 -10.31 -28.35 -29.16
C ALA A 11 -8.95 -27.99 -28.57
N LYS A 12 -8.40 -26.86 -28.99
CA LYS A 12 -7.15 -26.31 -28.46
C LYS A 12 -7.30 -24.82 -28.27
N ILE A 13 -6.72 -24.31 -27.19
CA ILE A 13 -6.76 -22.89 -26.85
C ILE A 13 -5.35 -22.44 -26.47
N LYS A 14 -5.06 -21.17 -26.71
CA LYS A 14 -3.82 -20.49 -26.33
C LYS A 14 -4.09 -19.03 -26.08
N LEU A 15 -3.24 -18.39 -25.27
CA LEU A 15 -3.19 -16.95 -25.19
C LEU A 15 -2.63 -16.38 -26.51
N SER A 16 -3.10 -15.21 -26.91
CA SER A 16 -2.65 -14.56 -28.16
C SER A 16 -1.13 -14.31 -28.22
N THR A 17 -0.47 -14.17 -27.07
CA THR A 17 0.98 -13.98 -26.93
C THR A 17 1.76 -15.30 -26.87
N GLU A 18 1.08 -16.44 -26.77
CA GLU A 18 1.73 -17.75 -26.68
C GLU A 18 1.92 -18.42 -28.04
N SER A 19 3.01 -19.16 -28.13
CA SER A 19 3.40 -19.90 -29.34
C SER A 19 2.88 -21.34 -29.36
N THR A 20 2.53 -21.90 -28.21
CA THR A 20 2.09 -23.28 -28.06
C THR A 20 0.58 -23.35 -27.79
N TYR A 21 -0.08 -24.34 -28.39
CA TYR A 21 -1.49 -24.64 -28.14
C TYR A 21 -1.62 -25.68 -27.04
N ARG A 22 -2.51 -25.43 -26.07
CA ARG A 22 -2.90 -26.40 -25.06
C ARG A 22 -4.19 -27.10 -25.50
N ASP A 23 -4.32 -28.36 -25.14
CA ASP A 23 -5.57 -29.10 -25.37
C ASP A 23 -6.62 -28.58 -24.39
N ALA A 24 -7.83 -28.33 -24.90
CA ALA A 24 -8.94 -27.83 -24.10
C ALA A 24 -9.91 -28.96 -23.78
N THR A 25 -10.52 -28.90 -22.61
CA THR A 25 -11.56 -29.85 -22.20
C THR A 25 -12.84 -29.51 -22.95
N TYR A 26 -13.57 -30.51 -23.45
CA TYR A 26 -14.86 -30.31 -24.08
C TYR A 26 -15.86 -31.39 -23.68
N SER A 27 -17.13 -31.00 -23.58
CA SER A 27 -18.24 -31.90 -23.30
C SER A 27 -19.41 -31.54 -24.20
N GLY A 28 -19.79 -32.47 -25.08
CA GLY A 28 -20.80 -32.22 -26.12
C GLY A 28 -20.37 -31.08 -27.05
N ASN A 29 -21.09 -29.96 -26.98
CA ASN A 29 -20.86 -28.77 -27.78
C ASN A 29 -20.17 -27.62 -27.00
N ILE A 30 -19.77 -27.85 -25.76
CA ILE A 30 -19.14 -26.84 -24.91
C ILE A 30 -17.65 -27.15 -24.78
N ILE A 31 -16.82 -26.16 -25.08
CA ILE A 31 -15.38 -26.17 -24.78
C ILE A 31 -15.18 -25.35 -23.51
N THR A 32 -14.50 -25.94 -22.53
CA THR A 32 -14.16 -25.33 -21.25
C THR A 32 -12.65 -25.12 -21.19
N GLY A 33 -12.24 -23.87 -20.94
CA GLY A 33 -10.87 -23.51 -20.67
C GLY A 33 -10.36 -24.11 -19.37
N ASP A 34 -9.04 -24.14 -19.20
CA ASP A 34 -8.39 -24.69 -18.01
C ASP A 34 -8.81 -23.92 -16.75
N SER A 35 -9.51 -24.60 -15.83
CA SER A 35 -10.03 -24.05 -14.59
C SER A 35 -9.14 -24.34 -13.37
N THR A 36 -7.88 -24.73 -13.59
CA THR A 36 -6.94 -24.97 -12.50
C THR A 36 -6.48 -23.66 -11.86
N PHE A 37 -6.32 -23.72 -10.53
CA PHE A 37 -5.75 -22.66 -9.71
C PHE A 37 -4.42 -23.14 -9.15
N ASP A 38 -3.45 -22.24 -9.05
CA ASP A 38 -2.18 -22.52 -8.37
C ASP A 38 -2.37 -22.57 -6.85
N ASP A 39 -1.30 -22.90 -6.12
CA ASP A 39 -1.30 -22.99 -4.65
C ASP A 39 -1.59 -21.64 -3.96
N ASN A 40 -1.50 -20.54 -4.72
CA ASN A 40 -1.79 -19.18 -4.29
C ASN A 40 -3.24 -18.76 -4.60
N GLY A 41 -4.03 -19.62 -5.25
CA GLY A 41 -5.42 -19.33 -5.64
C GLY A 41 -5.54 -18.52 -6.93
N ASN A 42 -4.45 -18.28 -7.67
CA ASN A 42 -4.49 -17.60 -8.96
C ASN A 42 -4.84 -18.60 -10.07
N PRO A 43 -5.58 -18.18 -11.11
CA PRO A 43 -5.81 -19.01 -12.28
C PRO A 43 -4.49 -19.29 -13.02
N VAL A 44 -4.19 -20.58 -13.26
CA VAL A 44 -2.96 -21.01 -13.95
C VAL A 44 -2.94 -20.55 -15.41
N CYS A 45 -4.12 -20.49 -16.03
CA CYS A 45 -4.29 -20.05 -17.41
C CYS A 45 -5.27 -18.86 -17.51
N PRO A 46 -5.06 -17.91 -18.44
CA PRO A 46 -5.96 -16.76 -18.66
C PRO A 46 -7.34 -17.16 -19.21
N GLU A 47 -7.50 -18.41 -19.61
CA GLU A 47 -8.75 -19.02 -20.09
C GLU A 47 -9.57 -19.62 -18.96
N ASN A 48 -9.15 -19.44 -17.69
CA ASN A 48 -9.89 -19.91 -16.53
C ASN A 48 -11.30 -19.30 -16.50
N ALA A 49 -12.29 -20.16 -16.28
CA ALA A 49 -13.72 -19.88 -16.36
C ALA A 49 -14.25 -19.46 -17.76
N LEU A 50 -13.46 -19.61 -18.83
CA LEU A 50 -13.95 -19.41 -20.20
C LEU A 50 -14.70 -20.65 -20.69
N GLN A 51 -15.95 -20.48 -21.09
CA GLN A 51 -16.73 -21.50 -21.80
C GLN A 51 -17.14 -20.98 -23.17
N LEU A 52 -16.94 -21.81 -24.20
CA LEU A 52 -17.36 -21.55 -25.56
C LEU A 52 -18.39 -22.58 -25.98
N SER A 53 -19.59 -22.12 -26.35
CA SER A 53 -20.60 -22.95 -26.99
C SER A 53 -20.38 -22.96 -28.50
N VAL A 54 -20.44 -24.14 -29.09
CA VAL A 54 -20.18 -24.37 -30.51
C VAL A 54 -21.45 -24.87 -31.17
N ASP A 55 -21.75 -24.34 -32.36
CA ASP A 55 -22.77 -24.93 -33.23
C ASP A 55 -22.16 -26.11 -34.00
N LEU A 56 -22.73 -27.30 -33.83
CA LEU A 56 -22.28 -28.56 -34.43
C LEU A 56 -22.98 -28.86 -35.77
N SER A 57 -23.81 -27.93 -36.27
CA SER A 57 -24.52 -28.06 -37.55
C SER A 57 -23.59 -28.10 -38.76
N GLN A 58 -22.34 -27.63 -38.61
CA GLN A 58 -21.35 -27.56 -39.69
C GLN A 58 -20.08 -28.31 -39.32
N ASN A 59 -19.66 -29.24 -40.17
CA ASN A 59 -18.40 -29.96 -40.02
C ASN A 59 -17.29 -29.16 -40.69
N ASN A 60 -16.39 -28.57 -39.90
CA ASN A 60 -15.21 -27.87 -40.39
C ASN A 60 -14.20 -27.59 -39.27
N THR A 61 -13.05 -27.03 -39.66
CA THR A 61 -12.09 -26.45 -38.71
C THR A 61 -12.44 -25.00 -38.45
N PHE A 62 -12.70 -24.66 -37.20
CA PHE A 62 -13.06 -23.30 -36.77
C PHE A 62 -11.96 -22.69 -35.88
N THR A 63 -11.69 -21.40 -36.11
CA THR A 63 -10.78 -20.57 -35.32
C THR A 63 -11.54 -19.35 -34.82
N ALA A 64 -11.57 -19.14 -33.51
CA ALA A 64 -12.21 -17.98 -32.88
C ALA A 64 -11.19 -17.28 -31.97
N THR A 65 -11.19 -15.94 -31.99
CA THR A 65 -10.41 -15.13 -31.05
C THR A 65 -11.39 -14.55 -30.03
N VAL A 66 -11.34 -15.04 -28.80
CA VAL A 66 -12.17 -14.51 -27.71
C VAL A 66 -11.32 -13.55 -26.89
N ARG A 67 -11.77 -12.30 -26.77
CA ARG A 67 -11.15 -11.32 -25.86
C ARG A 67 -11.83 -11.43 -24.51
N VAL A 68 -11.21 -12.16 -23.60
CA VAL A 68 -11.61 -12.18 -22.19
C VAL A 68 -10.99 -10.94 -21.55
N LYS A 69 -11.75 -9.87 -21.36
CA LYS A 69 -11.38 -8.87 -20.34
C LYS A 69 -11.46 -9.64 -19.03
N GLN A 70 -10.34 -9.73 -18.29
CA GLN A 70 -10.31 -10.34 -16.96
C GLN A 70 -11.61 -10.01 -16.23
N GLY A 71 -12.34 -11.05 -15.84
CA GLY A 71 -13.56 -10.89 -15.06
C GLY A 71 -13.26 -10.08 -13.81
N PHE A 72 -14.28 -9.38 -13.31
CA PHE A 72 -14.32 -8.49 -12.13
C PHE A 72 -13.46 -8.91 -10.91
N THR A 73 -13.10 -10.20 -10.79
CA THR A 73 -12.21 -10.77 -9.78
C THR A 73 -10.73 -10.41 -9.97
N GLY A 74 -10.22 -10.42 -11.21
CA GLY A 74 -8.82 -10.05 -11.50
C GLY A 74 -8.55 -8.57 -11.30
N THR A 75 -9.53 -7.70 -11.55
CA THR A 75 -9.40 -6.26 -11.27
C THR A 75 -9.41 -5.92 -9.78
N ILE A 76 -10.05 -6.74 -8.95
CA ILE A 76 -10.04 -6.57 -7.49
C ILE A 76 -8.72 -7.07 -6.92
N GLU A 77 -8.23 -8.21 -7.40
CA GLU A 77 -6.91 -8.73 -7.04
C GLU A 77 -5.78 -7.80 -7.51
N ASP A 78 -5.83 -7.26 -8.74
CA ASP A 78 -4.87 -6.27 -9.23
C ASP A 78 -4.96 -4.93 -8.48
N ALA A 79 -6.14 -4.54 -7.98
CA ALA A 79 -6.32 -3.36 -7.14
C ALA A 79 -5.79 -3.60 -5.72
N LEU A 80 -6.02 -4.79 -5.16
CA LEU A 80 -5.51 -5.19 -3.85
C LEU A 80 -4.00 -5.40 -3.89
N ASP A 81 -3.45 -6.01 -4.94
CA ASP A 81 -2.01 -6.20 -5.15
C ASP A 81 -1.30 -4.89 -5.49
N ASN A 82 -1.94 -3.95 -6.22
CA ASN A 82 -1.41 -2.58 -6.33
C ASN A 82 -1.48 -1.80 -5.00
N MET A 83 -2.48 -2.04 -4.15
CA MET A 83 -2.52 -1.47 -2.80
C MET A 83 -1.50 -2.10 -1.85
N LEU A 84 -1.19 -3.39 -2.01
CA LEU A 84 -0.30 -4.19 -1.16
C LEU A 84 1.15 -4.27 -1.67
N LYS A 85 1.43 -3.90 -2.93
CA LYS A 85 2.81 -3.83 -3.46
C LYS A 85 3.62 -2.82 -2.65
N VAL A 86 4.56 -3.39 -1.89
CA VAL A 86 5.52 -2.85 -0.92
C VAL A 86 6.42 -1.71 -1.45
N THR A 87 6.16 -1.17 -2.65
CA THR A 87 6.96 -0.08 -3.26
C THR A 87 6.13 1.15 -3.64
N THR A 88 4.79 1.05 -3.80
CA THR A 88 3.94 2.17 -4.24
C THR A 88 2.53 2.20 -3.62
N GLY A 89 2.26 1.38 -2.59
CA GLY A 89 1.01 1.40 -1.86
C GLY A 89 0.88 2.61 -0.91
N SER A 90 -0.30 3.25 -0.91
CA SER A 90 -0.67 4.43 -0.09
C SER A 90 -0.23 4.36 1.38
N ILE A 91 -0.09 3.15 1.94
CA ILE A 91 0.21 2.92 3.36
C ILE A 91 1.67 3.25 3.73
N GLN A 92 2.64 3.11 2.82
CA GLN A 92 4.03 3.50 3.11
C GLN A 92 4.25 5.01 2.99
N ILE A 93 3.46 5.69 2.15
CA ILE A 93 3.53 7.16 2.01
C ILE A 93 2.98 7.82 3.28
N ASP A 94 1.89 7.29 3.83
CA ASP A 94 1.32 7.81 5.08
C ASP A 94 2.22 7.56 6.29
N GLN A 95 2.86 6.39 6.39
CA GLN A 95 3.84 6.12 7.48
C GLN A 95 5.06 7.06 7.41
N LYS A 96 5.67 7.22 6.22
CA LYS A 96 6.80 8.15 6.05
C LYS A 96 6.43 9.61 6.31
N HIS A 97 5.17 9.98 6.10
CA HIS A 97 4.70 11.33 6.36
C HIS A 97 4.47 11.58 7.85
N VAL A 98 3.89 10.61 8.56
CA VAL A 98 3.69 10.67 10.01
C VAL A 98 5.03 10.68 10.76
N ASP A 99 5.99 9.83 10.37
CA ASP A 99 7.31 9.79 11.01
C ASP A 99 8.06 11.13 10.88
N LYS A 100 7.99 11.78 9.71
CA LYS A 100 8.57 13.12 9.52
C LYS A 100 7.89 14.21 10.34
N GLN A 101 6.57 14.11 10.54
CA GLN A 101 5.86 15.05 11.41
C GLN A 101 6.26 14.86 12.87
N ILE A 102 6.47 13.60 13.31
CA ILE A 102 6.94 13.29 14.66
C ILE A 102 8.35 13.85 14.87
N GLU A 103 9.27 13.65 13.93
CA GLU A 103 10.64 14.18 14.00
C GLU A 103 10.63 15.72 14.10
N TYR A 104 9.86 16.40 13.26
CA TYR A 104 9.74 17.86 13.31
C TYR A 104 9.12 18.37 14.63
N LEU A 105 8.16 17.64 15.20
CA LEU A 105 7.58 17.98 16.50
C LEU A 105 8.58 17.78 17.63
N GLN A 106 9.39 16.71 17.61
CA GLN A 106 10.46 16.48 18.58
C GLN A 106 11.51 17.60 18.55
N ASP A 107 11.98 17.98 17.35
CA ASP A 107 12.92 19.09 17.19
C ASP A 107 12.35 20.41 17.74
N ARG A 108 11.06 20.68 17.54
CA ARG A 108 10.41 21.87 18.08
C ARG A 108 10.29 21.84 19.60
N ILE A 109 9.97 20.68 20.18
CA ILE A 109 9.90 20.50 21.63
C ILE A 109 11.29 20.74 22.24
N GLU A 110 12.34 20.13 21.70
CA GLU A 110 13.70 20.30 22.21
C GLU A 110 14.16 21.77 22.13
N ASN A 111 13.84 22.46 21.04
CA ASN A 111 14.13 23.90 20.92
C ASN A 111 13.36 24.74 21.95
N GLU A 112 12.11 24.41 22.23
CA GLU A 112 11.29 25.16 23.19
C GLU A 112 11.71 24.88 24.64
N GLU A 113 12.07 23.63 24.97
CA GLU A 113 12.67 23.26 26.26
C GLU A 113 13.96 24.04 26.49
N ASN A 114 14.86 24.06 25.50
CA ASN A 114 16.09 24.86 25.57
C ASN A 114 15.82 26.37 25.78
N ARG A 115 14.77 26.91 25.17
CA ARG A 115 14.36 28.32 25.38
C ARG A 115 13.79 28.54 26.77
N LEU A 116 13.00 27.61 27.30
CA LEU A 116 12.42 27.65 28.63
C LEU A 116 13.51 27.59 29.70
N THR A 117 14.45 26.64 29.61
CA THR A 117 15.60 26.55 30.53
C THR A 117 16.43 27.84 30.54
N LYS A 118 16.66 28.46 29.38
CA LYS A 118 17.35 29.77 29.29
C LYS A 118 16.54 30.90 29.92
N ARG A 119 15.21 30.85 29.91
CA ARG A 119 14.35 31.85 30.56
C ARG A 119 14.33 31.64 32.07
N GLU A 120 14.21 30.39 32.51
CA GLU A 120 14.27 30.00 33.92
C GLU A 120 15.61 30.43 34.55
N GLY A 121 16.75 30.08 33.93
CA GLY A 121 18.06 30.50 34.42
C GLY A 121 18.22 32.03 34.51
N ARG A 122 17.65 32.78 33.56
CA ARG A 122 17.61 34.25 33.62
C ARG A 122 16.73 34.76 34.77
N LEU A 123 15.63 34.08 35.06
CA LEU A 123 14.72 34.46 36.13
C LEU A 123 15.36 34.18 37.50
N ILE A 124 15.99 33.01 37.68
CA ILE A 124 16.76 32.65 38.86
C ILE A 124 17.88 33.68 39.10
N ALA A 125 18.64 34.04 38.06
CA ALA A 125 19.69 35.04 38.17
C ALA A 125 19.16 36.43 38.56
N ARG A 126 17.95 36.80 38.11
CA ARG A 126 17.29 38.04 38.53
C ARG A 126 16.87 38.00 39.99
N PHE A 127 16.28 36.89 40.45
CA PHE A 127 15.90 36.71 41.85
C PHE A 127 17.13 36.75 42.77
N ALA A 128 18.20 36.05 42.43
CA ALA A 128 19.45 36.09 43.22
C ALA A 128 20.05 37.50 43.31
N ARG A 129 19.97 38.30 42.23
CA ARG A 129 20.40 39.70 42.25
C ARG A 129 19.51 40.57 43.13
N LEU A 130 18.19 40.37 43.07
CA LEU A 130 17.24 41.10 43.91
C LEU A 130 17.46 40.77 45.39
N GLU A 131 17.63 39.50 45.73
CA GLU A 131 17.93 39.05 47.09
C GLU A 131 19.24 39.65 47.61
N ARG A 132 20.30 39.64 46.79
CA ARG A 132 21.58 40.28 47.13
C ARG A 132 21.41 41.79 47.37
N ASN A 133 20.62 42.48 46.55
CA ASN A 133 20.36 43.90 46.72
C ASN A 133 19.54 44.18 47.99
N ILE A 134 18.55 43.35 48.30
CA ILE A 134 17.77 43.46 49.56
C ILE A 134 18.69 43.25 50.76
N ALA A 135 19.55 42.24 50.74
CA ALA A 135 20.51 41.99 51.81
C ALA A 135 21.49 43.17 51.99
N LEU A 136 21.96 43.77 50.90
CA LEU A 136 22.83 44.94 50.94
C LEU A 136 22.10 46.17 51.51
N ILE A 137 20.85 46.41 51.09
CA ILE A 137 20.02 47.50 51.64
C ILE A 137 19.77 47.27 53.14
N GLN A 138 19.47 46.04 53.57
CA GLN A 138 19.31 45.71 54.98
C GLN A 138 20.60 45.95 55.78
N GLN A 139 21.76 45.58 55.22
CA GLN A 139 23.06 45.84 55.84
C GLN A 139 23.35 47.34 55.95
N GLN A 140 22.99 48.14 54.92
CA GLN A 140 23.12 49.59 54.95
C GLN A 140 22.16 50.24 55.95
N MET A 141 20.89 49.80 56.01
CA MET A 141 19.95 50.29 57.01
C MET A 141 20.40 49.92 58.44
N GLY A 142 20.94 48.72 58.63
CA GLY A 142 21.55 48.33 59.90
C GLY A 142 22.76 49.19 60.27
N ALA A 143 23.66 49.47 59.32
CA ALA A 143 24.83 50.31 59.56
C ALA A 143 24.49 51.79 59.81
N LEU A 144 23.48 52.32 59.11
CA LEU A 144 22.97 53.69 59.29
C LEU A 144 22.20 53.83 60.62
N GLY A 145 21.54 52.77 61.09
CA GLY A 145 20.90 52.73 62.41
C GLY A 145 21.87 52.59 63.59
N PHE A 146 23.11 52.15 63.35
CA PHE A 146 24.17 52.05 64.37
C PHE A 146 25.13 53.26 64.40
N ALA A 147 25.00 54.21 63.47
CA ALA A 147 25.87 55.38 63.33
C ALA A 147 25.24 56.70 63.84
N LEU A 148 24.19 56.62 64.66
CA LEU A 148 23.48 57.77 65.23
C LEU A 148 23.34 57.63 66.75
#